data_AF-A0A9D1W9F6-F1
#
_entry.id   AF-A0A9D1W9F6-F1
#
_cell.length_a   1.000
_cell.length_b   1.000
_cell.length_c   1.000
_cell.angle_alpha   90.00
_cell.angle_beta   90.00
_cell.angle_gamma   90.00
#
_symmetry.space_group_name_H-M   'P 1'
#
loop_
_entity.id
_entity.type
_entity.pdbx_description
1 polymer ?
#
loop_
_entity_poly.entity_id
_entity_poly.type
_entity_poly.pdbx_seq_one_letter_code
_entity_poly.pdbx_strand_id
1 'polypeptide(L)'
;MQSKGLIKFLVVVITLACLYSLSFTFVTRKVEKDAATYAGGDVDKERAYLDSIAGETVFNLGIAKYTYREAKANELALGLDLKGGMNVTMEIALDELISNLANNPEDEKFQNALEEAIKKTKSTNKTLVDLFIEEYNASNASTPLASFFATSENASLIKATSNTSQVRSFLNREAESAIENAFKVLRTRIDKFGVSSPNIQIQQGTNRILIELPGVTDEQRVRNLLQGSAKLEFYLTQENQQVYPLLENIDRTLANILNESTSKQEDVSNEDKVTDTTESDSDDENLLANLGAANDSTGSSEELENLRKTNPLFSVLTPNVAPDANGQMTLGRGPAVGFAHLRDTAKVNEYLEMPEVQSIIPANIQLMWAVKPENRNPDYLTLYAIR
;
A
#
# COMPACT_ATOMS: atom_id res chain seq x y z
N MET A 1 6.06 58.64 22.93
CA MET A 1 4.69 58.27 22.48
C MET A 1 4.63 57.66 21.07
N GLN A 2 5.68 57.75 20.24
CA GLN A 2 5.68 57.25 18.85
C GLN A 2 5.64 55.71 18.69
N SER A 3 6.09 54.94 19.68
CA SER A 3 6.00 53.46 19.63
C SER A 3 4.57 52.92 19.84
N LYS A 4 3.64 53.70 20.40
CA LYS A 4 2.27 53.23 20.69
C LYS A 4 1.45 52.96 19.41
N GLY A 5 1.71 53.67 18.32
CA GLY A 5 1.04 53.44 17.03
C GLY A 5 1.49 52.15 16.35
N LEU A 6 2.81 51.91 16.32
CA LEU A 6 3.39 50.68 15.79
C LEU A 6 2.94 49.45 16.58
N ILE A 7 2.94 49.53 17.92
CA ILE A 7 2.49 48.43 18.78
C ILE A 7 1.01 48.12 18.55
N LYS A 8 0.13 49.13 18.44
CA LYS A 8 -1.29 48.91 18.14
C LYS A 8 -1.51 48.27 16.76
N PHE A 9 -0.78 48.71 15.75
CA PHE A 9 -0.82 48.11 14.41
C PHE A 9 -0.40 46.64 14.45
N LEU A 10 0.73 46.33 15.11
CA LEU A 10 1.24 44.98 15.24
C LEU A 10 0.27 44.06 16.01
N VAL A 11 -0.37 44.56 17.08
CA VAL A 11 -1.42 43.82 17.81
C VAL A 11 -2.60 43.51 16.91
N VAL A 12 -3.07 44.46 16.09
CA VAL A 12 -4.18 44.23 15.15
C VAL A 12 -3.80 43.16 14.11
N VAL A 13 -2.59 43.24 13.54
CA VAL A 13 -2.10 42.25 12.57
C VAL A 13 -1.98 40.86 13.19
N ILE A 14 -1.41 40.73 14.39
CA ILE A 14 -1.30 39.45 15.10
C ILE A 14 -2.70 38.91 15.43
N THR A 15 -3.61 39.76 15.89
CA THR A 15 -4.98 39.34 16.21
C THR A 15 -5.70 38.80 14.98
N LEU A 16 -5.56 39.47 13.83
CA LEU A 16 -6.09 38.99 12.55
C LEU A 16 -5.45 37.67 12.12
N ALA A 17 -4.13 37.52 12.29
CA ALA A 17 -3.44 36.25 12.00
C ALA A 17 -3.92 35.11 12.91
N CYS A 18 -4.15 35.37 14.19
CA CYS A 18 -4.72 34.41 15.13
C CYS A 18 -6.15 34.02 14.76
N LEU A 19 -7.01 34.99 14.41
CA LEU A 19 -8.38 34.72 13.96
C LEU A 19 -8.40 33.90 12.67
N TYR A 20 -7.50 34.21 11.74
CA TYR A 20 -7.32 33.43 10.52
C TYR A 20 -6.93 31.98 10.83
N SER A 21 -5.92 31.75 11.69
CA SER A 21 -5.53 30.38 12.08
C SER A 21 -6.64 29.63 12.83
N LEU A 22 -7.37 30.31 13.72
CA LEU A 22 -8.51 29.68 14.44
C LEU A 22 -9.67 29.32 13.51
N SER A 23 -9.87 30.10 12.43
CA SER A 23 -10.99 29.88 11.51
C SER A 23 -10.93 28.50 10.84
N PHE A 24 -9.74 28.02 10.47
CA PHE A 24 -9.56 26.67 9.95
C PHE A 24 -9.99 25.60 10.94
N THR A 25 -9.57 25.75 12.20
CA THR A 25 -9.90 24.83 13.30
C THR A 25 -11.41 24.77 13.56
N PHE A 26 -12.13 25.88 13.38
CA PHE A 26 -13.58 25.90 13.54
C PHE A 26 -14.29 25.15 12.42
N VAL A 27 -13.83 25.32 11.17
CA VAL A 27 -14.43 24.68 10.00
C VAL A 27 -14.17 23.18 9.98
N THR A 28 -12.94 22.75 10.27
CA THR A 28 -12.57 21.32 10.34
C THR A 28 -13.39 20.60 11.39
N ARG A 29 -13.48 21.17 12.61
CA ARG A 29 -14.29 20.60 13.70
C ARG A 29 -15.78 20.50 13.37
N LYS A 30 -16.30 21.43 12.55
CA LYS A 30 -17.69 21.36 12.11
C LYS A 30 -17.91 20.13 11.21
N VAL A 31 -17.05 19.94 10.21
CA VAL A 31 -17.12 18.77 9.30
C VAL A 31 -16.96 17.46 10.08
N GLU A 32 -16.03 17.40 11.01
CA GLU A 32 -15.84 16.21 11.87
C GLU A 32 -17.04 15.93 12.76
N LYS A 33 -17.68 16.97 13.31
CA LYS A 33 -18.89 16.81 14.11
C LYS A 33 -20.06 16.31 13.26
N ASP A 34 -20.19 16.81 12.04
CA ASP A 34 -21.22 16.37 11.09
C ASP A 34 -20.98 14.89 10.70
N ALA A 35 -19.72 14.50 10.47
CA ALA A 35 -19.31 13.12 10.21
C ALA A 35 -19.63 12.19 11.39
N ALA A 36 -19.26 12.57 12.61
CA ALA A 36 -19.53 11.79 13.82
C ALA A 36 -21.03 11.63 14.06
N THR A 37 -21.83 12.67 13.77
CA THR A 37 -23.30 12.63 13.88
C THR A 37 -23.90 11.69 12.84
N TYR A 38 -23.40 11.72 11.61
CA TYR A 38 -23.81 10.81 10.54
C TYR A 38 -23.47 9.34 10.86
N ALA A 39 -22.30 9.12 11.44
CA ALA A 39 -21.77 7.80 11.76
C ALA A 39 -22.45 7.14 12.97
N GLY A 40 -22.90 7.93 13.95
CA GLY A 40 -23.51 7.39 15.17
C GLY A 40 -22.58 6.48 15.98
N GLY A 41 -21.26 6.67 15.87
CA GLY A 41 -20.24 5.84 16.53
C GLY A 41 -19.66 4.71 15.67
N ASP A 42 -20.12 4.56 14.43
CA ASP A 42 -19.57 3.61 13.45
C ASP A 42 -18.36 4.21 12.71
N VAL A 43 -17.17 3.71 13.03
CA VAL A 43 -15.88 4.23 12.51
C VAL A 43 -15.81 4.15 10.97
N ASP A 44 -16.39 3.11 10.36
CA ASP A 44 -16.33 2.93 8.91
C ASP A 44 -17.26 3.90 8.18
N LYS A 45 -18.42 4.23 8.76
CA LYS A 45 -19.32 5.25 8.22
C LYS A 45 -18.76 6.66 8.36
N GLU A 46 -18.16 6.97 9.50
CA GLU A 46 -17.49 8.26 9.72
C GLU A 46 -16.38 8.46 8.70
N ARG A 47 -15.59 7.41 8.47
CA ARG A 47 -14.54 7.37 7.47
C ARG A 47 -15.08 7.61 6.06
N ALA A 48 -16.08 6.84 5.63
CA ALA A 48 -16.63 6.98 4.28
C ALA A 48 -17.12 8.42 4.03
N TYR A 49 -17.72 9.04 5.04
CA TYR A 49 -18.13 10.43 4.99
C TYR A 49 -16.92 11.38 4.84
N LEU A 50 -15.91 11.26 5.71
CA LEU A 50 -14.72 12.13 5.66
C LEU A 50 -13.92 11.95 4.38
N ASP A 51 -13.81 10.72 3.86
CA ASP A 51 -13.14 10.42 2.59
C ASP A 51 -13.89 11.06 1.41
N SER A 52 -15.24 11.06 1.42
CA SER A 52 -16.05 11.71 0.39
C SER A 52 -15.88 13.23 0.37
N ILE A 53 -15.77 13.86 1.55
CA ILE A 53 -15.62 15.31 1.69
C ILE A 53 -14.16 15.78 1.59
N ALA A 54 -13.18 14.86 1.62
CA ALA A 54 -11.76 15.20 1.64
C ALA A 54 -11.30 16.12 0.50
N GLY A 55 -11.87 15.95 -0.70
CA GLY A 55 -11.60 16.79 -1.87
C GLY A 55 -12.56 17.98 -2.05
N GLU A 56 -13.64 18.06 -1.27
CA GLU A 56 -14.63 19.11 -1.41
C GLU A 56 -14.19 20.41 -0.75
N THR A 57 -14.60 21.55 -1.35
CA THR A 57 -14.33 22.88 -0.79
C THR A 57 -15.24 23.11 0.42
N VAL A 58 -14.67 23.07 1.62
CA VAL A 58 -15.40 23.30 2.87
C VAL A 58 -15.19 24.70 3.43
N PHE A 59 -14.16 25.42 2.98
CA PHE A 59 -13.87 26.77 3.45
C PHE A 59 -13.62 27.74 2.30
N ASN A 60 -14.39 28.82 2.25
CA ASN A 60 -14.31 29.85 1.22
C ASN A 60 -14.17 31.23 1.88
N LEU A 61 -12.98 31.82 1.75
CA LEU A 61 -12.65 33.16 2.27
C LEU A 61 -12.82 34.26 1.21
N GLY A 62 -13.51 33.96 0.10
CA GLY A 62 -13.75 34.88 -1.02
C GLY A 62 -12.54 35.00 -1.96
N ILE A 63 -11.34 35.20 -1.40
CA ILE A 63 -10.08 35.33 -2.17
C ILE A 63 -9.38 33.98 -2.36
N ALA A 64 -9.60 33.04 -1.44
CA ALA A 64 -9.06 31.70 -1.48
C ALA A 64 -10.12 30.67 -1.06
N LYS A 65 -10.08 29.50 -1.70
CA LYS A 65 -10.91 28.34 -1.40
C LYS A 65 -10.00 27.23 -0.91
N TYR A 66 -10.44 26.54 0.13
CA TYR A 66 -9.71 25.43 0.72
C TYR A 66 -10.60 24.20 0.75
N THR A 67 -10.05 23.09 0.29
CA THR A 67 -10.65 21.77 0.46
C THR A 67 -10.61 21.33 1.94
N TYR A 68 -11.38 20.31 2.32
CA TYR A 68 -11.30 19.76 3.67
C TYR A 68 -9.86 19.36 4.04
N ARG A 69 -9.16 18.69 3.12
CA ARG A 69 -7.76 18.27 3.34
C ARG A 69 -6.83 19.45 3.58
N GLU A 70 -6.94 20.52 2.79
CA GLU A 70 -6.12 21.72 2.95
C GLU A 70 -6.48 22.48 4.23
N ALA A 71 -7.77 22.57 4.57
CA ALA A 71 -8.22 23.19 5.81
C ALA A 71 -7.70 22.41 7.02
N LYS A 72 -7.68 21.07 6.95
CA LYS A 72 -7.14 20.19 7.99
C LYS A 72 -5.64 20.34 8.18
N ALA A 73 -4.89 20.54 7.10
CA ALA A 73 -3.46 20.80 7.17
C ALA A 73 -3.11 22.15 7.83
N ASN A 74 -4.02 23.14 7.76
CA ASN A 74 -3.87 24.46 8.37
C ASN A 74 -4.54 24.58 9.76
N GLU A 75 -5.14 23.51 10.27
CA GLU A 75 -5.72 23.47 11.62
C GLU A 75 -4.63 23.68 12.68
N LEU A 76 -5.03 24.26 13.83
CA LEU A 76 -4.13 24.39 14.96
C LEU A 76 -3.69 23.00 15.45
N ALA A 77 -2.38 22.81 15.54
CA ALA A 77 -1.75 21.58 16.01
C ALA A 77 -2.08 21.33 17.49
N LEU A 78 -3.15 20.61 17.75
CA LEU A 78 -3.49 20.13 19.09
C LEU A 78 -2.64 18.88 19.34
N GLY A 79 -1.82 18.90 20.39
CA GLY A 79 -1.02 17.75 20.79
C GLY A 79 -1.89 16.54 21.18
N LEU A 80 -1.26 15.39 21.35
CA LEU A 80 -1.93 14.13 21.69
C LEU A 80 -2.86 14.25 22.91
N ASP A 81 -2.43 15.00 23.93
CA ASP A 81 -3.20 15.20 25.17
C ASP A 81 -4.54 15.92 24.93
N LEU A 82 -4.57 16.86 23.97
CA LEU A 82 -5.75 17.68 23.70
C LEU A 82 -6.65 17.13 22.60
N LYS A 83 -6.08 16.39 21.63
CA LYS A 83 -6.80 15.84 20.48
C LYS A 83 -7.13 14.35 20.64
N GLY A 84 -6.49 13.66 21.58
CA GLY A 84 -6.40 12.20 21.56
C GLY A 84 -5.60 11.71 20.36
N GLY A 85 -5.42 10.40 20.23
CA GLY A 85 -4.70 9.79 19.10
C GLY A 85 -3.86 8.60 19.52
N MET A 86 -2.78 8.35 18.78
CA MET A 86 -1.91 7.20 19.01
C MET A 86 -0.47 7.61 19.31
N ASN A 87 0.15 6.93 20.28
CA ASN A 87 1.58 7.02 20.56
C ASN A 87 2.23 5.65 20.33
N VAL A 88 3.27 5.61 19.49
CA VAL A 88 3.95 4.39 19.08
C VAL A 88 5.46 4.58 19.25
N THR A 89 6.12 3.57 19.82
CA THR A 89 7.59 3.48 19.80
C THR A 89 7.97 2.33 18.88
N MET A 90 8.68 2.64 17.80
CA MET A 90 9.22 1.67 16.86
C MET A 90 10.68 1.39 17.20
N GLU A 91 11.09 0.12 17.22
CA GLU A 91 12.49 -0.28 17.40
C GLU A 91 13.03 -0.85 16.10
N ILE A 92 14.25 -0.47 15.75
CA ILE A 92 14.92 -0.96 14.54
C ILE A 92 15.63 -2.27 14.87
N ALA A 93 15.39 -3.29 14.05
CA ALA A 93 16.00 -4.61 14.14
C ALA A 93 17.49 -4.54 13.74
N LEU A 94 18.35 -4.10 14.68
CA LEU A 94 19.80 -4.03 14.44
C LEU A 94 20.45 -5.42 14.35
N ASP A 95 19.81 -6.45 14.89
CA ASP A 95 20.20 -7.85 14.76
C ASP A 95 20.10 -8.34 13.32
N GLU A 96 18.98 -8.05 12.64
CA GLU A 96 18.83 -8.31 11.21
C GLU A 96 19.84 -7.50 10.39
N LEU A 97 20.08 -6.23 10.76
CA LEU A 97 21.09 -5.39 10.09
C LEU A 97 22.49 -6.02 10.18
N ILE A 98 22.93 -6.41 11.39
CA ILE A 98 24.24 -7.03 11.61
C ILE A 98 24.37 -8.32 10.80
N SER A 99 23.30 -9.13 10.75
CA SER A 99 23.28 -10.37 9.98
C SER A 99 23.35 -10.12 8.47
N ASN A 100 22.60 -9.14 7.97
CA ASN A 100 22.58 -8.78 6.54
C ASN A 100 23.89 -8.14 6.05
N LEU A 101 24.65 -7.48 6.93
CA LEU A 101 25.96 -6.92 6.61
C LEU A 101 27.07 -7.98 6.55
N ALA A 102 26.80 -9.18 7.07
CA ALA A 102 27.77 -10.27 7.15
C ALA A 102 27.71 -11.19 5.91
N ASN A 103 28.87 -11.66 5.44
CA ASN A 103 29.01 -12.59 4.33
C ASN A 103 28.57 -14.03 4.67
N ASN A 104 28.70 -14.42 5.94
CA ASN A 104 28.37 -15.75 6.44
C ASN A 104 27.74 -15.65 7.83
N PRO A 105 26.50 -15.12 7.94
CA PRO A 105 25.83 -14.94 9.23
C PRO A 105 25.47 -16.26 9.92
N GLU A 106 25.51 -17.39 9.19
CA GLU A 106 25.19 -18.74 9.70
C GLU A 106 26.33 -19.40 10.50
N ASP A 107 27.44 -18.69 10.73
CA ASP A 107 28.50 -19.20 11.58
C ASP A 107 28.01 -19.37 13.04
N GLU A 108 28.25 -20.54 13.61
CA GLU A 108 27.75 -20.90 14.95
C GLU A 108 28.25 -19.92 16.03
N LYS A 109 29.50 -19.43 15.94
CA LYS A 109 30.03 -18.48 16.93
C LYS A 109 29.46 -17.08 16.72
N PHE A 110 29.24 -16.69 15.46
CA PHE A 110 28.57 -15.44 15.12
C PHE A 110 27.12 -15.40 15.64
N GLN A 111 26.32 -16.42 15.34
CA GLN A 111 24.91 -16.49 15.76
C GLN A 111 24.78 -16.54 17.28
N ASN A 112 25.58 -17.38 17.96
CA ASN A 112 25.57 -17.45 19.41
C ASN A 112 25.94 -16.10 20.05
N ALA A 113 26.95 -15.40 19.51
CA ALA A 113 27.34 -14.08 20.00
C ALA A 113 26.22 -13.05 19.82
N LEU A 114 25.52 -13.07 18.68
CA LEU A 114 24.41 -12.17 18.40
C LEU A 114 23.20 -12.48 19.30
N GLU A 115 22.84 -13.75 19.46
CA GLU A 115 21.72 -14.16 20.31
C GLU A 115 21.96 -13.80 21.79
N GLU A 116 23.16 -14.07 22.31
CA GLU A 116 23.53 -13.69 23.67
C GLU A 116 23.57 -12.17 23.85
N ALA A 117 24.03 -11.42 22.83
CA ALA A 117 23.98 -9.97 22.85
C ALA A 117 22.54 -9.45 22.93
N ILE A 118 21.60 -10.02 22.15
CA ILE A 118 20.16 -9.67 22.20
C ILE A 118 19.54 -9.99 23.55
N LYS A 119 19.96 -11.07 24.22
CA LYS A 119 19.49 -11.36 25.60
C LYS A 119 20.00 -10.29 26.58
N LYS A 120 21.25 -9.86 26.44
CA LYS A 120 21.91 -8.89 27.32
C LYS A 120 21.48 -7.43 27.11
N THR A 121 20.94 -7.06 25.95
CA THR A 121 20.38 -5.70 25.74
C THR A 121 19.20 -5.41 26.66
N LYS A 122 18.48 -6.43 27.13
CA LYS A 122 17.33 -6.28 28.04
C LYS A 122 17.71 -5.96 29.49
N SER A 123 18.95 -6.26 29.88
CA SER A 123 19.43 -6.16 31.27
C SER A 123 20.59 -5.19 31.44
N THR A 124 21.12 -4.63 30.34
CA THR A 124 22.28 -3.73 30.35
C THR A 124 21.97 -2.45 29.59
N ASN A 125 22.72 -1.38 29.90
CA ASN A 125 22.62 -0.09 29.18
C ASN A 125 23.58 -0.01 27.97
N LYS A 126 24.12 -1.15 27.51
CA LYS A 126 25.04 -1.19 26.35
C LYS A 126 24.26 -1.35 25.05
N THR A 127 24.81 -0.84 23.97
CA THR A 127 24.23 -1.03 22.63
C THR A 127 24.36 -2.48 22.18
N LEU A 128 23.50 -2.91 21.26
CA LEU A 128 23.58 -4.25 20.67
C LEU A 128 24.94 -4.47 20.00
N VAL A 129 25.46 -3.47 19.29
CA VAL A 129 26.77 -3.55 18.61
C VAL A 129 27.90 -3.79 19.62
N ASP A 130 27.90 -3.06 20.74
CA ASP A 130 28.93 -3.24 21.77
C ASP A 130 28.86 -4.62 22.40
N LEU A 131 27.66 -5.09 22.74
CA LEU A 131 27.43 -6.42 23.32
C LEU A 131 27.82 -7.53 22.33
N PHE A 132 27.41 -7.43 21.07
CA PHE A 132 27.75 -8.39 20.03
C PHE A 132 29.27 -8.54 19.87
N ILE A 133 29.99 -7.42 19.80
CA ILE A 133 31.45 -7.44 19.70
C ILE A 133 32.08 -8.05 20.96
N GLU A 134 31.55 -7.76 22.15
CA GLU A 134 32.03 -8.33 23.41
C GLU A 134 31.83 -9.85 23.48
N GLU A 135 30.62 -10.34 23.18
CA GLU A 135 30.30 -11.77 23.16
C GLU A 135 31.11 -12.52 22.10
N TYR A 136 31.27 -11.94 20.91
CA TYR A 136 32.05 -12.57 19.85
C TYR A 136 33.53 -12.68 20.24
N ASN A 137 34.12 -11.64 20.83
CA ASN A 137 35.50 -11.71 21.31
C ASN A 137 35.65 -12.69 22.49
N ALA A 138 34.66 -12.78 23.38
CA ALA A 138 34.65 -13.74 24.49
C ALA A 138 34.53 -15.19 24.00
N SER A 139 33.95 -15.42 22.82
CA SER A 139 33.79 -16.74 22.22
C SER A 139 35.12 -17.39 21.78
N ASN A 140 36.24 -16.65 21.79
CA ASN A 140 37.58 -17.07 21.34
C ASN A 140 37.57 -17.70 19.93
N ALA A 141 36.71 -17.20 19.04
CA ALA A 141 36.64 -17.67 17.66
C ALA A 141 37.98 -17.49 16.92
N SER A 142 38.36 -18.50 16.13
CA SER A 142 39.57 -18.41 15.28
C SER A 142 39.38 -17.48 14.08
N THR A 143 38.13 -17.25 13.68
CA THR A 143 37.77 -16.36 12.57
C THR A 143 37.75 -14.91 13.05
N PRO A 144 38.53 -14.00 12.43
CA PRO A 144 38.50 -12.58 12.78
C PRO A 144 37.11 -11.97 12.53
N LEU A 145 36.57 -11.20 13.49
CA LEU A 145 35.24 -10.60 13.35
C LEU A 145 35.11 -9.73 12.07
N ALA A 146 36.19 -9.05 11.67
CA ALA A 146 36.22 -8.23 10.48
C ALA A 146 36.02 -9.02 9.17
N SER A 147 36.33 -10.32 9.12
CA SER A 147 36.15 -11.11 7.90
C SER A 147 34.68 -11.36 7.56
N PHE A 148 33.78 -11.31 8.56
CA PHE A 148 32.34 -11.40 8.30
C PHE A 148 31.84 -10.20 7.52
N PHE A 149 32.35 -9.00 7.81
CA PHE A 149 31.84 -7.75 7.22
C PHE A 149 32.61 -7.29 5.99
N ALA A 150 33.75 -7.90 5.67
CA ALA A 150 34.59 -7.57 4.51
C ALA A 150 34.01 -8.11 3.17
N THR A 151 32.75 -7.76 2.88
CA THR A 151 32.07 -8.10 1.62
C THR A 151 32.50 -7.16 0.48
N SER A 152 32.09 -7.47 -0.76
CA SER A 152 32.34 -6.61 -1.92
C SER A 152 31.69 -5.23 -1.75
N GLU A 153 30.51 -5.19 -1.15
CA GLU A 153 29.71 -3.99 -0.90
C GLU A 153 30.37 -3.10 0.17
N ASN A 154 30.98 -3.72 1.19
CA ASN A 154 31.58 -3.04 2.32
C ASN A 154 33.08 -2.75 2.15
N ALA A 155 33.70 -3.20 1.05
CA ALA A 155 35.16 -3.17 0.85
C ALA A 155 35.80 -1.76 0.94
N SER A 156 35.01 -0.71 0.68
CA SER A 156 35.45 0.69 0.83
C SER A 156 35.51 1.15 2.29
N LEU A 157 34.87 0.43 3.20
CA LEU A 157 34.60 0.82 4.58
C LEU A 157 35.29 -0.10 5.58
N ILE A 158 35.37 -1.40 5.28
CA ILE A 158 35.98 -2.41 6.14
C ILE A 158 36.76 -3.45 5.33
N LYS A 159 37.89 -3.91 5.87
CA LYS A 159 38.74 -4.93 5.27
C LYS A 159 38.84 -6.12 6.21
N ALA A 160 39.16 -7.30 5.69
CA ALA A 160 39.33 -8.51 6.53
C ALA A 160 40.45 -8.36 7.58
N THR A 161 41.40 -7.45 7.36
CA THR A 161 42.49 -7.12 8.28
C THR A 161 42.16 -6.00 9.27
N SER A 162 40.93 -5.48 9.24
CA SER A 162 40.48 -4.42 10.14
C SER A 162 40.44 -4.92 11.59
N ASN A 163 40.73 -4.02 12.53
CA ASN A 163 40.68 -4.32 13.95
C ASN A 163 39.25 -4.16 14.53
N THR A 164 39.05 -4.64 15.75
CA THR A 164 37.76 -4.59 16.46
C THR A 164 37.19 -3.17 16.59
N SER A 165 38.04 -2.15 16.77
CA SER A 165 37.56 -0.76 16.85
C SER A 165 37.02 -0.27 15.50
N GLN A 166 37.63 -0.69 14.39
CA GLN A 166 37.15 -0.37 13.05
C GLN A 166 35.83 -1.08 12.74
N VAL A 167 35.68 -2.35 13.14
CA VAL A 167 34.40 -3.07 13.06
C VAL A 167 33.31 -2.36 13.85
N ARG A 168 33.61 -1.94 15.08
CA ARG A 168 32.67 -1.18 15.92
C ARG A 168 32.21 0.11 15.23
N SER A 169 33.15 0.92 14.73
CA SER A 169 32.81 2.16 14.04
C SER A 169 31.99 1.94 12.78
N PHE A 170 32.30 0.88 12.02
CA PHE A 170 31.52 0.47 10.85
C PHE A 170 30.08 0.12 11.24
N LEU A 171 29.88 -0.82 12.17
CA LEU A 171 28.55 -1.26 12.58
C LEU A 171 27.71 -0.13 13.21
N ASN A 172 28.32 0.74 14.02
CA ASN A 172 27.62 1.89 14.59
C ASN A 172 27.18 2.88 13.51
N ARG A 173 28.02 3.13 12.50
CA ARG A 173 27.65 4.00 11.39
C ARG A 173 26.53 3.41 10.53
N GLU A 174 26.58 2.11 10.24
CA GLU A 174 25.50 1.46 9.50
C GLU A 174 24.19 1.43 10.32
N ALA A 175 24.28 1.24 11.65
CA ALA A 175 23.13 1.34 12.55
C ALA A 175 22.53 2.76 12.55
N GLU A 176 23.35 3.81 12.66
CA GLU A 176 22.90 5.20 12.60
C GLU A 176 22.25 5.52 11.24
N SER A 177 22.87 5.09 10.14
CA SER A 177 22.33 5.21 8.78
C SER A 177 20.97 4.51 8.66
N ALA A 178 20.84 3.29 9.19
CA ALA A 178 19.58 2.55 9.20
C ALA A 178 18.48 3.31 9.99
N ILE A 179 18.83 3.91 11.14
CA ILE A 179 17.91 4.74 11.94
C ILE A 179 17.46 5.98 11.16
N GLU A 180 18.39 6.71 10.54
CA GLU A 180 18.05 7.89 9.75
C GLU A 180 17.16 7.54 8.55
N ASN A 181 17.45 6.44 7.86
CA ASN A 181 16.67 5.99 6.71
C ASN A 181 15.27 5.56 7.14
N ALA A 182 15.14 4.80 8.23
CA ALA A 182 13.85 4.44 8.81
C ALA A 182 13.04 5.70 9.19
N PHE A 183 13.68 6.70 9.82
CA PHE A 183 13.05 7.98 10.14
C PHE A 183 12.52 8.69 8.90
N LYS A 184 13.33 8.80 7.83
CA LYS A 184 12.92 9.43 6.56
C LYS A 184 11.73 8.70 5.92
N VAL A 185 11.75 7.36 5.93
CA VAL A 185 10.66 6.53 5.40
C VAL A 185 9.39 6.71 6.20
N LEU A 186 9.45 6.61 7.54
CA LEU A 186 8.30 6.78 8.42
C LEU A 186 7.68 8.16 8.26
N ARG A 187 8.50 9.22 8.23
CA ARG A 187 8.03 10.59 7.96
C ARG A 187 7.27 10.68 6.64
N THR A 188 7.85 10.18 5.56
CA THR A 188 7.22 10.22 4.22
C THR A 188 5.90 9.45 4.18
N ARG A 189 5.78 8.34 4.92
CA ARG A 189 4.53 7.56 5.01
C ARG A 189 3.46 8.29 5.80
N ILE A 190 3.84 8.87 6.94
CA ILE A 190 2.94 9.62 7.81
C ILE A 190 2.43 10.87 7.08
N ASP A 191 3.29 11.57 6.33
CA ASP A 191 2.90 12.72 5.51
C ASP A 191 1.80 12.33 4.48
N LYS A 192 1.91 11.14 3.88
CA LYS A 192 0.88 10.61 2.96
C LYS A 192 -0.43 10.23 3.65
N PHE A 193 -0.41 9.96 4.95
CA PHE A 193 -1.59 9.59 5.72
C PHE A 193 -2.50 10.79 6.02
N GLY A 194 -2.00 12.03 5.90
CA GLY A 194 -2.80 13.24 6.05
C GLY A 194 -3.11 13.62 7.50
N VAL A 195 -2.31 13.13 8.46
CA VAL A 195 -2.39 13.57 9.85
C VAL A 195 -1.89 14.99 10.02
N SER A 196 -2.65 15.81 10.74
CA SER A 196 -2.24 17.16 11.12
C SER A 196 -1.16 17.08 12.20
N SER A 197 0.07 17.51 11.87
CA SER A 197 1.15 17.73 12.83
C SER A 197 1.63 16.49 13.61
N PRO A 198 2.14 15.45 12.91
CA PRO A 198 2.78 14.32 13.57
C PRO A 198 4.06 14.76 14.31
N ASN A 199 4.32 14.19 15.48
CA ASN A 199 5.60 14.34 16.18
C ASN A 199 6.40 13.04 16.01
N ILE A 200 7.55 13.13 15.35
CA ILE A 200 8.42 11.97 15.08
C ILE A 200 9.80 12.33 15.61
N GLN A 201 10.32 11.52 16.52
CA GLN A 201 11.60 11.78 17.19
C GLN A 201 12.43 10.51 17.29
N ILE A 202 13.71 10.61 16.95
CA ILE A 202 14.68 9.56 17.25
C ILE A 202 15.01 9.67 18.74
N GLN A 203 14.83 8.58 19.48
CA GLN A 203 15.24 8.50 20.88
C GLN A 203 16.76 8.37 20.95
N GLN A 204 17.43 9.50 21.13
CA GLN A 204 18.90 9.60 21.17
C GLN A 204 19.52 8.57 22.13
N GLY A 205 20.57 7.89 21.67
CA GLY A 205 21.24 6.83 22.44
C GLY A 205 20.48 5.50 22.48
N THR A 206 19.38 5.37 21.73
CA THR A 206 18.64 4.12 21.56
C THR A 206 18.37 3.86 20.07
N ASN A 207 17.87 2.66 19.76
CA ASN A 207 17.54 2.26 18.39
C ASN A 207 16.05 2.49 18.09
N ARG A 208 15.43 3.45 18.79
CA ARG A 208 13.98 3.63 18.83
C ARG A 208 13.56 4.97 18.23
N ILE A 209 12.40 4.95 17.59
CA ILE A 209 11.74 6.12 17.03
C ILE A 209 10.39 6.26 17.73
N LEU A 210 10.20 7.39 18.41
CA LEU A 210 8.94 7.78 19.02
C LEU A 210 8.08 8.48 17.95
N ILE A 211 6.82 8.09 17.87
CA ILE A 211 5.86 8.59 16.90
C ILE A 211 4.56 8.91 17.63
N GLU A 212 4.15 10.16 17.60
CA GLU A 212 2.86 10.61 18.14
C GLU A 212 2.00 11.13 16.99
N LEU A 213 0.78 10.62 16.90
CA LEU A 213 -0.16 10.90 15.82
C LEU A 213 -1.48 11.40 16.41
N PRO A 214 -1.59 12.73 16.65
CA PRO A 214 -2.80 13.32 17.20
C PRO A 214 -3.98 13.22 16.23
N GLY A 215 -5.16 12.91 16.76
CA GLY A 215 -6.40 12.83 15.99
C GLY A 215 -6.56 11.61 15.10
N VAL A 216 -5.69 10.60 15.24
CA VAL A 216 -5.90 9.28 14.62
C VAL A 216 -6.90 8.48 15.45
N THR A 217 -7.93 7.94 14.81
CA THR A 217 -8.93 7.05 15.43
C THR A 217 -8.73 5.57 15.08
N ASP A 218 -8.12 5.28 13.92
CA ASP A 218 -7.90 3.90 13.43
C ASP A 218 -6.46 3.44 13.70
N GLU A 219 -6.26 2.76 14.82
CA GLU A 219 -4.96 2.21 15.22
C GLU A 219 -4.47 1.10 14.28
N GLN A 220 -5.37 0.28 13.74
CA GLN A 220 -4.98 -0.87 12.92
C GLN A 220 -4.43 -0.42 11.57
N ARG A 221 -5.07 0.56 10.93
CA ARG A 221 -4.60 1.12 9.66
C ARG A 221 -3.26 1.81 9.83
N VAL A 222 -3.06 2.55 10.93
CA VAL A 222 -1.76 3.19 11.17
C VAL A 222 -0.70 2.17 11.51
N ARG A 223 -1.02 1.13 12.30
CA ARG A 223 -0.11 0.00 12.51
C ARG A 223 0.33 -0.61 11.18
N ASN A 224 -0.61 -0.91 10.28
CA ASN A 224 -0.31 -1.47 8.96
C ASN A 224 0.56 -0.52 8.11
N LEU A 225 0.31 0.80 8.18
CA LEU A 225 1.13 1.80 7.50
C LEU A 225 2.57 1.86 8.03
N LEU A 226 2.72 1.83 9.36
CA LEU A 226 4.03 1.94 10.01
C LEU A 226 4.84 0.64 9.89
N GLN A 227 4.17 -0.52 9.94
CA GLN A 227 4.79 -1.84 9.82
C GLN A 227 5.01 -2.31 8.39
N GLY A 228 4.24 -1.81 7.42
CA GLY A 228 4.32 -2.27 6.03
C GLY A 228 5.75 -2.19 5.50
N SER A 229 6.30 -3.29 4.98
CA SER A 229 7.62 -3.22 4.33
C SER A 229 7.47 -2.49 3.00
N ALA A 230 8.25 -1.43 2.76
CA ALA A 230 8.27 -0.76 1.45
C ALA A 230 9.33 -1.44 0.59
N LYS A 231 9.06 -2.68 0.19
CA LYS A 231 9.90 -3.38 -0.77
C LYS A 231 9.58 -2.83 -2.16
N LEU A 232 10.54 -2.14 -2.77
CA LEU A 232 10.43 -1.76 -4.18
C LEU A 232 10.94 -2.94 -5.00
N GLU A 233 10.02 -3.61 -5.69
CA GLU A 233 10.34 -4.70 -6.59
C GLU A 233 10.09 -4.25 -8.03
N PHE A 234 11.01 -4.63 -8.90
CA PHE A 234 10.87 -4.44 -10.33
C PHE A 234 10.52 -5.81 -10.92
N TYR A 235 9.31 -5.92 -11.47
CA TYR A 235 8.87 -7.11 -12.16
C TYR A 235 9.00 -6.93 -13.67
N LEU A 236 9.27 -8.03 -14.36
CA LEU A 236 9.04 -8.06 -15.80
C LEU A 236 7.53 -8.08 -16.03
N THR A 237 7.08 -7.53 -17.15
CA THR A 237 5.65 -7.50 -17.46
C THR A 237 5.36 -8.32 -18.70
N GLN A 238 4.14 -8.86 -18.78
CA GLN A 238 3.67 -9.61 -19.95
C GLN A 238 2.81 -8.69 -20.82
N GLU A 239 2.89 -8.86 -22.14
CA GLU A 239 2.04 -8.10 -23.06
C GLU A 239 0.60 -8.62 -22.99
N ASN A 240 -0.38 -7.72 -23.01
CA ASN A 240 -1.81 -8.07 -22.99
C ASN A 240 -2.19 -9.08 -24.09
N GLN A 241 -1.59 -8.95 -25.29
CA GLN A 241 -1.80 -9.90 -26.38
C GLN A 241 -1.41 -11.35 -26.04
N GLN A 242 -0.45 -11.54 -25.13
CA GLN A 242 0.00 -12.86 -24.69
C GLN A 242 -0.86 -13.41 -23.55
N VAL A 243 -1.50 -12.53 -22.77
CA VAL A 243 -2.27 -12.89 -21.58
C VAL A 243 -3.77 -13.02 -21.88
N TYR A 244 -4.28 -12.32 -22.89
CA TYR A 244 -5.69 -12.37 -23.24
C TYR A 244 -6.24 -13.79 -23.48
N PRO A 245 -5.57 -14.69 -24.22
CA PRO A 245 -6.06 -16.07 -24.39
C PRO A 245 -6.19 -16.84 -23.07
N LEU A 246 -5.35 -16.52 -22.08
CA LEU A 246 -5.47 -17.07 -20.73
C LEU A 246 -6.75 -16.55 -20.06
N LEU A 247 -7.03 -15.25 -20.12
CA LEU A 247 -8.25 -14.67 -19.54
C LEU A 247 -9.52 -15.23 -20.17
N GLU A 248 -9.50 -15.46 -21.48
CA GLU A 248 -10.61 -16.09 -22.19
C GLU A 248 -10.83 -17.54 -21.73
N ASN A 249 -9.75 -18.31 -21.57
CA ASN A 249 -9.86 -19.67 -21.05
C ASN A 249 -10.41 -19.70 -19.61
N ILE A 250 -9.99 -18.74 -18.77
CA ILE A 250 -10.52 -18.57 -17.42
C ILE A 250 -12.02 -18.25 -17.47
N ASP A 251 -12.44 -17.31 -18.31
CA ASP A 251 -13.84 -16.91 -18.45
C ASP A 251 -14.74 -18.09 -18.89
N ARG A 252 -14.31 -18.85 -19.89
CA ARG A 252 -15.00 -20.08 -20.35
C ARG A 252 -15.08 -21.14 -19.24
N THR A 253 -13.99 -21.34 -18.49
CA THR A 253 -13.96 -22.29 -17.38
C THR A 253 -14.93 -21.88 -16.27
N LEU A 254 -14.96 -20.59 -15.91
CA LEU A 254 -15.90 -20.04 -14.94
C LEU A 254 -17.35 -20.20 -15.41
N ALA A 255 -17.62 -19.97 -16.71
CA ALA A 255 -18.96 -20.17 -17.27
C ALA A 255 -19.42 -21.62 -17.06
N ASN A 256 -18.56 -22.60 -17.34
CA ASN A 256 -18.88 -24.00 -17.12
C ASN A 256 -19.13 -24.32 -15.65
N ILE A 257 -18.28 -23.84 -14.73
CA ILE A 257 -18.43 -24.09 -13.29
C ILE A 257 -19.72 -23.48 -12.74
N LEU A 258 -20.02 -22.24 -13.11
CA LEU A 258 -21.19 -21.51 -12.61
C LEU A 258 -22.48 -22.06 -13.22
N ASN A 259 -22.46 -22.46 -14.49
CA ASN A 259 -23.63 -23.07 -15.14
C ASN A 259 -23.87 -24.50 -14.61
N GLU A 260 -22.84 -25.33 -14.41
CA GLU A 260 -22.98 -26.66 -13.78
C GLU A 260 -23.46 -26.59 -12.32
N SER A 261 -23.04 -25.56 -11.58
CA SER A 261 -23.52 -25.31 -10.22
C SER A 261 -24.99 -24.92 -10.20
N THR A 262 -25.46 -24.24 -11.24
CA THR A 262 -26.88 -23.89 -11.41
C THR A 262 -27.71 -25.14 -11.80
N SER A 263 -27.17 -26.02 -12.65
CA SER A 263 -27.80 -27.29 -13.03
C SER A 263 -27.91 -28.29 -11.88
N LYS A 264 -27.01 -28.25 -10.90
CA LYS A 264 -27.07 -29.12 -9.69
C LYS A 264 -28.07 -28.64 -8.63
N GLN A 265 -28.68 -27.46 -8.80
CA GLN A 265 -29.75 -26.95 -7.93
C GLN A 265 -31.17 -27.13 -8.52
N GLU A 266 -31.29 -27.53 -9.78
CA GLU A 266 -32.56 -27.85 -10.44
C GLU A 266 -32.49 -29.26 -11.05
N ASP A 267 -32.51 -30.28 -10.19
CA ASP A 267 -32.90 -31.62 -10.65
C ASP A 267 -33.78 -32.32 -9.60
N VAL A 268 -35.08 -32.00 -9.65
CA VAL A 268 -36.10 -33.04 -9.65
C VAL A 268 -36.81 -32.92 -11.00
N SER A 269 -36.65 -33.94 -11.84
CA SER A 269 -37.30 -34.21 -13.13
C SER A 269 -36.87 -33.31 -14.30
N ASN A 270 -36.50 -33.79 -15.48
CA ASN A 270 -36.65 -35.10 -16.13
C ASN A 270 -35.69 -35.23 -17.33
N GLU A 271 -35.52 -36.47 -17.79
CA GLU A 271 -34.67 -36.99 -18.88
C GLU A 271 -34.62 -36.25 -20.24
N ASP A 272 -33.48 -36.49 -20.89
CA ASP A 272 -33.20 -36.55 -22.34
C ASP A 272 -33.12 -35.26 -23.17
N LYS A 273 -31.88 -34.81 -23.43
CA LYS A 273 -31.32 -34.89 -24.80
C LYS A 273 -29.80 -34.62 -24.86
N VAL A 274 -29.07 -35.65 -25.28
CA VAL A 274 -27.72 -35.52 -25.85
C VAL A 274 -27.85 -34.85 -27.22
N THR A 275 -27.14 -33.74 -27.45
CA THR A 275 -26.77 -33.35 -28.81
C THR A 275 -25.35 -32.79 -28.84
N ASP A 276 -24.51 -33.57 -29.51
CA ASP A 276 -23.18 -33.40 -30.06
C ASP A 276 -22.55 -31.99 -30.10
N THR A 277 -21.36 -31.92 -29.51
CA THR A 277 -20.28 -30.96 -29.78
C THR A 277 -19.71 -31.16 -31.18
N THR A 278 -19.93 -30.19 -32.07
CA THR A 278 -18.97 -29.78 -33.11
C THR A 278 -19.37 -28.42 -33.67
N GLU A 279 -18.63 -27.36 -33.33
CA GLU A 279 -18.10 -26.37 -34.29
C GLU A 279 -17.23 -25.34 -33.55
N SER A 280 -15.97 -25.26 -34.00
CA SER A 280 -14.98 -24.23 -33.69
C SER A 280 -15.01 -23.22 -34.85
N ASP A 281 -14.53 -22.01 -34.56
CA ASP A 281 -14.05 -20.98 -35.49
C ASP A 281 -15.12 -20.06 -36.12
N SER A 282 -15.45 -18.96 -35.45
CA SER A 282 -15.73 -17.62 -36.07
C SER A 282 -16.26 -16.52 -35.13
N ASP A 283 -16.28 -16.69 -33.80
CA ASP A 283 -16.88 -15.70 -32.88
C ASP A 283 -15.88 -14.72 -32.21
N ASP A 284 -14.57 -14.87 -32.41
CA ASP A 284 -13.54 -14.08 -31.70
C ASP A 284 -13.58 -12.58 -32.02
N GLU A 285 -13.87 -12.20 -33.28
CA GLU A 285 -14.05 -10.79 -33.67
C GLU A 285 -15.35 -10.18 -33.09
N ASN A 286 -16.36 -11.02 -32.89
CA ASN A 286 -17.69 -10.61 -32.44
C ASN A 286 -17.72 -10.39 -30.92
N LEU A 287 -16.94 -11.17 -30.15
CA LEU A 287 -16.84 -11.01 -28.71
C LEU A 287 -16.13 -9.70 -28.31
N LEU A 288 -14.99 -9.38 -28.93
CA LEU A 288 -14.26 -8.12 -28.69
C LEU A 288 -15.08 -6.88 -29.10
N ALA A 289 -15.82 -6.97 -30.21
CA ALA A 289 -16.71 -5.90 -30.66
C ALA A 289 -17.92 -5.72 -29.73
N ASN A 290 -18.53 -6.81 -29.25
CA ASN A 290 -19.66 -6.77 -28.32
C ASN A 290 -19.27 -6.31 -26.90
N LEU A 291 -18.07 -6.67 -26.43
CA LEU A 291 -17.53 -6.19 -25.15
C LEU A 291 -17.20 -4.69 -25.17
N GLY A 292 -16.78 -4.15 -26.32
CA GLY A 292 -16.60 -2.70 -26.51
C GLY A 292 -17.92 -1.93 -26.56
N ALA A 293 -19.01 -2.57 -27.01
CA ALA A 293 -20.34 -1.98 -27.11
C ALA A 293 -21.19 -2.10 -25.82
N ALA A 294 -20.90 -3.08 -24.95
CA ALA A 294 -21.63 -3.30 -23.69
C ALA A 294 -21.50 -2.17 -22.65
N ASN A 295 -20.65 -1.17 -22.91
CA ASN A 295 -20.55 0.05 -22.11
C ASN A 295 -21.69 1.04 -22.38
N ASP A 296 -22.44 0.88 -23.47
CA ASP A 296 -23.69 1.61 -23.72
C ASP A 296 -24.86 0.78 -23.18
N SER A 297 -25.57 1.31 -22.19
CA SER A 297 -26.66 0.67 -21.43
C SER A 297 -27.95 0.44 -22.24
N THR A 298 -27.86 -0.02 -23.49
CA THR A 298 -28.98 -0.09 -24.45
C THR A 298 -29.47 -1.52 -24.75
N GLY A 299 -28.87 -2.55 -24.15
CA GLY A 299 -29.30 -3.95 -24.29
C GLY A 299 -30.54 -4.29 -23.46
N SER A 300 -31.33 -5.28 -23.91
CA SER A 300 -32.43 -5.82 -23.12
C SER A 300 -31.90 -6.55 -21.87
N SER A 301 -32.69 -6.58 -20.78
CA SER A 301 -32.27 -7.20 -19.51
C SER A 301 -31.92 -8.69 -19.66
N GLU A 302 -32.59 -9.39 -20.57
CA GLU A 302 -32.37 -10.83 -20.82
C GLU A 302 -31.07 -11.10 -21.60
N GLU A 303 -30.73 -10.28 -22.59
CA GLU A 303 -29.46 -10.37 -23.32
C GLU A 303 -28.27 -10.11 -22.40
N LEU A 304 -28.40 -9.13 -21.51
CA LEU A 304 -27.37 -8.81 -20.53
C LEU A 304 -27.19 -9.94 -19.52
N GLU A 305 -28.27 -10.59 -19.08
CA GLU A 305 -28.19 -11.73 -18.17
C GLU A 305 -27.57 -12.97 -18.85
N ASN A 306 -27.91 -13.22 -20.11
CA ASN A 306 -27.31 -14.30 -20.88
C ASN A 306 -25.80 -14.07 -21.11
N LEU A 307 -25.38 -12.83 -21.42
CA LEU A 307 -23.96 -12.48 -21.54
C LEU A 307 -23.19 -12.70 -20.24
N ARG A 308 -23.80 -12.44 -19.08
CA ARG A 308 -23.17 -12.68 -17.77
C ARG A 308 -23.03 -14.17 -17.46
N LYS A 309 -23.95 -15.01 -17.94
CA LYS A 309 -23.89 -16.48 -17.78
C LYS A 309 -22.86 -17.11 -18.72
N THR A 310 -22.68 -16.56 -19.91
CA THR A 310 -21.71 -17.06 -20.89
C THR A 310 -20.31 -16.50 -20.67
N ASN A 311 -20.19 -15.28 -20.13
CA ASN A 311 -18.91 -14.60 -19.89
C ASN A 311 -18.84 -13.99 -18.47
N PRO A 312 -18.76 -14.82 -17.42
CA PRO A 312 -18.85 -14.36 -16.04
C PRO A 312 -17.69 -13.47 -15.61
N LEU A 313 -16.45 -13.74 -16.03
CA LEU A 313 -15.30 -12.88 -15.73
C LEU A 313 -15.39 -11.60 -16.53
N PHE A 314 -15.67 -11.67 -17.83
CA PHE A 314 -15.75 -10.45 -18.66
C PHE A 314 -16.96 -9.57 -18.36
N SER A 315 -17.95 -10.07 -17.62
CA SER A 315 -19.03 -9.25 -17.08
C SER A 315 -18.62 -8.28 -15.96
N VAL A 316 -17.49 -8.54 -15.31
CA VAL A 316 -16.95 -7.72 -14.20
C VAL A 316 -15.54 -7.18 -14.48
N LEU A 317 -14.86 -7.71 -15.50
CA LEU A 317 -13.54 -7.30 -15.96
C LEU A 317 -13.58 -7.01 -17.45
N THR A 318 -13.52 -5.73 -17.83
CA THR A 318 -13.47 -5.32 -19.23
C THR A 318 -12.05 -5.50 -19.79
N PRO A 319 -11.84 -6.30 -20.85
CA PRO A 319 -10.52 -6.44 -21.45
C PRO A 319 -9.96 -5.12 -21.98
N ASN A 320 -8.64 -4.96 -21.90
CA ASN A 320 -7.99 -3.77 -22.44
C ASN A 320 -7.93 -3.84 -23.97
N VAL A 321 -8.81 -3.08 -24.63
CA VAL A 321 -8.87 -2.93 -26.08
C VAL A 321 -8.63 -1.49 -26.49
N ALA A 322 -7.99 -1.29 -27.64
CA ALA A 322 -7.72 0.01 -28.24
C ALA A 322 -7.95 -0.05 -29.75
N PRO A 323 -8.43 1.05 -30.36
CA PRO A 323 -8.58 1.12 -31.81
C PRO A 323 -7.19 1.10 -32.48
N ASP A 324 -7.05 0.28 -33.52
CA ASP A 324 -5.88 0.26 -34.38
C ASP A 324 -5.88 1.45 -35.37
N ALA A 325 -4.89 1.51 -36.26
CA ALA A 325 -4.78 2.59 -37.25
C ALA A 325 -5.97 2.65 -38.24
N ASN A 326 -6.75 1.58 -38.35
CA ASN A 326 -7.92 1.45 -39.21
C ASN A 326 -9.24 1.63 -38.43
N GLY A 327 -9.17 1.93 -37.13
CA GLY A 327 -10.33 2.10 -36.26
C GLY A 327 -10.97 0.78 -35.79
N GLN A 328 -10.34 -0.37 -36.03
CA GLN A 328 -10.80 -1.67 -35.52
C GLN A 328 -10.33 -1.85 -34.07
N MET A 329 -11.21 -2.34 -33.20
CA MET A 329 -10.85 -2.61 -31.81
C MET A 329 -9.92 -3.82 -31.75
N THR A 330 -8.72 -3.63 -31.24
CA THR A 330 -7.71 -4.68 -31.05
C THR A 330 -7.23 -4.66 -29.61
N LEU A 331 -6.57 -5.74 -29.15
CA LEU A 331 -6.01 -5.77 -27.81
C LEU A 331 -4.99 -4.64 -27.62
N GLY A 332 -5.20 -3.85 -26.56
CA GLY A 332 -4.34 -2.75 -26.18
C GLY A 332 -2.91 -3.25 -25.92
N ARG A 333 -1.91 -2.42 -26.27
CA ARG A 333 -0.50 -2.75 -26.03
C ARG A 333 -0.10 -2.52 -24.57
N GLY A 334 0.92 -3.25 -24.13
CA GLY A 334 1.48 -3.13 -22.79
C GLY A 334 0.85 -4.10 -21.79
N PRO A 335 1.13 -3.90 -20.50
CA PRO A 335 0.86 -4.91 -19.47
C PRO A 335 -0.51 -4.82 -18.81
N ALA A 336 -1.29 -3.79 -19.15
CA ALA A 336 -2.66 -3.66 -18.69
C ALA A 336 -3.54 -4.65 -19.46
N VAL A 337 -4.15 -5.60 -18.76
CA VAL A 337 -4.94 -6.68 -19.38
C VAL A 337 -6.44 -6.44 -19.30
N GLY A 338 -6.89 -5.62 -18.34
CA GLY A 338 -8.28 -5.22 -18.23
C GLY A 338 -8.54 -4.19 -17.15
N PHE A 339 -9.79 -3.75 -17.08
CA PHE A 339 -10.29 -2.74 -16.15
C PHE A 339 -11.53 -3.28 -15.45
N ALA A 340 -11.63 -3.06 -14.14
CA ALA A 340 -12.83 -3.39 -13.37
C ALA A 340 -13.27 -2.18 -12.55
N HIS A 341 -14.57 -2.06 -12.33
CA HIS A 341 -15.07 -1.05 -11.39
C HIS A 341 -14.55 -1.39 -9.98
N LEU A 342 -14.21 -0.38 -9.17
CA LEU A 342 -13.81 -0.57 -7.77
C LEU A 342 -14.72 -1.54 -6.99
N ARG A 343 -16.05 -1.46 -7.19
CA ARG A 343 -17.04 -2.30 -6.52
C ARG A 343 -16.97 -3.78 -6.92
N ASP A 344 -16.44 -4.09 -8.10
CA ASP A 344 -16.41 -5.43 -8.69
C ASP A 344 -15.06 -6.12 -8.52
N THR A 345 -14.01 -5.41 -8.10
CA THR A 345 -12.66 -5.98 -7.89
C THR A 345 -12.64 -7.18 -6.94
N ALA A 346 -13.47 -7.15 -5.88
CA ALA A 346 -13.61 -8.28 -4.97
C ALA A 346 -14.18 -9.52 -5.68
N LYS A 347 -15.12 -9.33 -6.61
CA LYS A 347 -15.71 -10.43 -7.38
C LYS A 347 -14.73 -10.99 -8.40
N VAL A 348 -13.94 -10.14 -9.05
CA VAL A 348 -12.84 -10.58 -9.92
C VAL A 348 -11.82 -11.40 -9.14
N ASN A 349 -11.42 -10.96 -7.94
CA ASN A 349 -10.49 -11.71 -7.10
C ASN A 349 -11.08 -13.06 -6.68
N GLU A 350 -12.36 -13.10 -6.29
CA GLU A 350 -13.07 -14.34 -5.96
C GLU A 350 -12.98 -15.35 -7.11
N TYR A 351 -13.20 -14.92 -8.35
CA TYR A 351 -13.06 -15.78 -9.53
C TYR A 351 -11.62 -16.22 -9.78
N LEU A 352 -10.64 -15.31 -9.67
CA LEU A 352 -9.23 -15.63 -9.90
C LEU A 352 -8.66 -16.54 -8.81
N GLU A 353 -9.20 -16.52 -7.60
CA GLU A 353 -8.76 -17.35 -6.46
C GLU A 353 -9.38 -18.75 -6.45
N MET A 354 -10.35 -19.05 -7.34
CA MET A 354 -10.94 -20.39 -7.45
C MET A 354 -9.86 -21.44 -7.78
N PRO A 355 -9.83 -22.61 -7.11
CA PRO A 355 -8.80 -23.64 -7.34
C PRO A 355 -8.68 -24.08 -8.80
N GLU A 356 -9.80 -24.20 -9.49
CA GLU A 356 -9.88 -24.55 -10.90
C GLU A 356 -9.22 -23.50 -11.78
N VAL A 357 -9.44 -22.20 -11.48
CA VAL A 357 -8.84 -21.08 -12.20
C VAL A 357 -7.34 -20.95 -11.91
N GLN A 358 -6.95 -21.11 -10.65
CA GLN A 358 -5.53 -21.11 -10.24
C GLN A 358 -4.71 -22.21 -10.94
N SER A 359 -5.33 -23.35 -11.26
CA SER A 359 -4.66 -24.43 -12.00
C SER A 359 -4.35 -24.08 -13.46
N ILE A 360 -5.07 -23.12 -14.03
CA ILE A 360 -4.91 -22.66 -15.42
C ILE A 360 -3.85 -21.56 -15.51
N ILE A 361 -3.70 -20.74 -14.46
CA ILE A 361 -2.74 -19.63 -14.44
C ILE A 361 -1.31 -20.18 -14.35
N PRO A 362 -0.44 -19.91 -15.35
CA PRO A 362 0.95 -20.35 -15.31
C PRO A 362 1.72 -19.71 -14.13
N ALA A 363 2.63 -20.47 -13.52
CA ALA A 363 3.43 -19.99 -12.38
C ALA A 363 4.31 -18.75 -12.68
N ASN A 364 4.52 -18.40 -13.95
CA ASN A 364 5.28 -17.24 -14.40
C ASN A 364 4.40 -16.04 -14.80
N ILE A 365 3.11 -16.06 -14.43
CA ILE A 365 2.17 -14.96 -14.62
C ILE A 365 1.49 -14.69 -13.29
N GLN A 366 1.51 -13.43 -12.86
CA GLN A 366 0.75 -12.96 -11.71
C GLN A 366 -0.08 -11.75 -12.12
N LEU A 367 -1.36 -11.75 -11.73
CA LEU A 367 -2.30 -10.67 -12.01
C LEU A 367 -2.39 -9.76 -10.78
N MET A 368 -2.14 -8.46 -10.97
CA MET A 368 -2.06 -7.49 -9.86
C MET A 368 -2.82 -6.21 -10.19
N TRP A 369 -3.59 -5.71 -9.22
CA TRP A 369 -4.30 -4.44 -9.37
C TRP A 369 -3.38 -3.23 -9.22
N ALA A 370 -3.67 -2.18 -9.98
CA ALA A 370 -3.17 -0.85 -9.71
C ALA A 370 -3.58 -0.38 -8.30
N VAL A 371 -2.70 0.32 -7.59
CA VAL A 371 -3.04 0.91 -6.28
C VAL A 371 -3.95 2.13 -6.43
N LYS A 372 -3.86 2.83 -7.56
CA LYS A 372 -4.64 4.05 -7.83
C LYS A 372 -5.61 3.80 -8.99
N PRO A 373 -6.82 4.39 -8.93
CA PRO A 373 -7.75 4.38 -10.04
C PRO A 373 -7.20 5.05 -11.30
N GLU A 374 -7.83 4.76 -12.44
CA GLU A 374 -7.47 5.36 -13.72
C GLU A 374 -7.68 6.88 -13.73
N ASN A 375 -6.72 7.63 -14.28
CA ASN A 375 -6.76 9.09 -14.27
C ASN A 375 -7.98 9.66 -15.01
N ARG A 376 -8.45 8.95 -16.04
CA ARG A 376 -9.59 9.36 -16.87
C ARG A 376 -10.92 8.82 -16.34
N ASN A 377 -10.88 7.79 -15.49
CA ASN A 377 -12.08 7.15 -14.95
C ASN A 377 -11.82 6.67 -13.51
N PRO A 378 -12.09 7.52 -12.50
CA PRO A 378 -11.72 7.26 -11.11
C PRO A 378 -12.49 6.11 -10.46
N ASP A 379 -13.54 5.61 -11.12
CA ASP A 379 -14.35 4.48 -10.64
C ASP A 379 -13.78 3.12 -11.07
N TYR A 380 -12.70 3.10 -11.86
CA TYR A 380 -12.08 1.89 -12.39
C TYR A 380 -10.64 1.68 -11.93
N LEU A 381 -10.27 0.43 -11.72
CA LEU A 381 -8.91 -0.03 -11.45
C LEU A 381 -8.39 -0.88 -12.61
N THR A 382 -7.10 -0.73 -12.89
CA THR A 382 -6.39 -1.47 -13.95
C THR A 382 -5.78 -2.74 -13.40
N LEU A 383 -6.00 -3.86 -14.09
CA LEU A 383 -5.34 -5.13 -13.82
C LEU A 383 -4.11 -5.27 -14.70
N TYR A 384 -2.96 -5.56 -14.09
CA TYR A 384 -1.69 -5.78 -14.77
C TYR A 384 -1.25 -7.23 -14.72
N ALA A 385 -0.59 -7.69 -15.78
CA ALA A 385 0.09 -8.98 -15.80
C ALA A 385 1.61 -8.81 -15.63
N ILE A 386 2.13 -9.36 -14.55
CA ILE A 386 3.56 -9.34 -14.19
C ILE A 386 4.15 -10.76 -14.20
N ARG A 387 5.48 -10.85 -14.23
CA ARG A 387 6.27 -12.08 -14.24
C ARG A 387 7.32 -12.10 -13.14
#